data_AF-A0A7W4K9J3-F1
#
_entry.id   AF-A0A7W4K9J3-F1
#
_cell.length_a   1.000
_cell.length_b   1.000
_cell.length_c   1.000
_cell.angle_alpha   90.00
_cell.angle_beta   90.00
_cell.angle_gamma   90.00
#
_symmetry.space_group_name_H-M   'P 1'
#
loop_
_entity.id
_entity.type
_entity.pdbx_description
1 polymer ?
#
loop_
_entity_poly.entity_id
_entity_poly.type
_entity_poly.pdbx_seq_one_letter_code
_entity_poly.pdbx_strand_id
1 'polypeptide(L)'
;MTQIVFYVFATVLVLSAGMVVSARNPVHSVLFLILAFFNAAGLFLVAGAEFLAMILVIVYVGAVAVLFLFVVMMLDVRFTQMREGLQRYAPFGAAVGGVLFAELALAFGHWRIAENIADVPHLVPSPGRTNTAALGDVLYTHYVFPFEACGIVLLVAMIGAIVLTLRERPMGRRQNIDRQHERTAAASVEMMALPLGQGVTELGGFRRPDKSYYVASVPGSYGVTAEAVPQAAPAGDDRHGGLGQ
;
A
#
# COMPACT_ATOMS: atom_id res chain seq x y z
N MET A 1 -21.16 32.76 22.17
CA MET A 1 -20.86 32.49 20.74
C MET A 1 -20.14 31.16 20.54
N THR A 2 -19.06 30.89 21.28
CA THR A 2 -18.27 29.64 21.20
C THR A 2 -19.09 28.35 21.43
N GLN A 3 -20.05 28.36 22.35
CA GLN A 3 -20.93 27.20 22.60
C GLN A 3 -21.81 26.83 21.40
N ILE A 4 -22.33 27.82 20.67
CA ILE A 4 -23.14 27.57 19.46
C ILE A 4 -22.26 26.93 18.38
N VAL A 5 -21.07 27.50 18.17
CA VAL A 5 -20.08 26.98 17.22
C VAL A 5 -19.71 25.53 17.58
N PHE A 6 -19.46 25.25 18.86
CA PHE A 6 -19.19 23.90 19.35
C PHE A 6 -20.30 22.91 19.00
N TYR A 7 -21.57 23.22 19.34
CA TYR A 7 -22.67 22.30 19.08
C TYR A 7 -22.92 22.07 17.59
N VAL A 8 -22.71 23.09 16.74
CA VAL A 8 -22.82 22.93 15.28
C VAL A 8 -21.76 21.96 14.77
N PHE A 9 -20.48 22.19 15.08
CA PHE A 9 -19.39 21.30 14.65
C PHE A 9 -19.54 19.89 15.22
N ALA A 10 -19.93 19.75 16.49
CA ALA A 10 -20.15 18.45 17.13
C ALA A 10 -21.29 17.67 16.49
N THR A 11 -22.42 18.33 16.20
CA THR A 11 -23.57 17.67 15.57
C THR A 11 -23.22 17.20 14.17
N VAL A 12 -22.58 18.04 13.36
CA VAL A 12 -22.15 17.67 12.01
C VAL A 12 -21.12 16.54 12.04
N LEU A 13 -20.19 16.54 13.00
CA LEU A 13 -19.23 15.46 13.19
C LEU A 13 -19.91 14.13 13.46
N VAL A 14 -20.84 14.08 14.44
CA VAL A 14 -21.54 12.84 14.80
C VAL A 14 -22.38 12.31 13.64
N LEU A 15 -23.12 13.19 12.95
CA LEU A 15 -23.89 12.81 11.77
C LEU A 15 -22.99 12.28 10.65
N SER A 16 -21.87 12.95 10.39
CA SER A 16 -20.89 12.53 9.39
C SER A 16 -20.29 11.17 9.74
N ALA A 17 -19.88 10.95 11.00
CA ALA A 17 -19.35 9.68 11.48
C ALA A 17 -20.37 8.54 11.32
N GLY A 18 -21.66 8.80 11.62
CA GLY A 18 -22.74 7.84 11.37
C GLY A 18 -22.88 7.51 9.88
N MET A 19 -22.76 8.50 9.00
CA MET A 19 -22.80 8.31 7.54
C MET A 19 -21.58 7.53 7.02
N VAL A 20 -20.38 7.71 7.58
CA VAL A 20 -19.18 6.94 7.19
C VAL A 20 -19.44 5.43 7.30
N VAL A 21 -20.04 5.00 8.41
CA VAL A 21 -20.30 3.58 8.71
C VAL A 21 -21.53 3.07 7.96
N SER A 22 -22.52 3.92 7.72
CA SER A 22 -23.80 3.52 7.10
C SER A 22 -23.79 3.56 5.56
N ALA A 23 -22.88 4.33 4.97
CA ALA A 23 -22.83 4.54 3.53
C ALA A 23 -22.46 3.25 2.77
N ARG A 24 -23.13 3.03 1.64
CA ARG A 24 -22.98 1.82 0.82
C ARG A 24 -21.83 1.93 -0.18
N ASN A 25 -21.62 3.14 -0.69
CA ASN A 25 -20.52 3.41 -1.60
C ASN A 25 -19.32 3.89 -0.78
N PRO A 26 -18.19 3.18 -0.80
CA PRO A 26 -16.99 3.57 -0.09
C PRO A 26 -16.49 4.99 -0.42
N VAL A 27 -16.69 5.47 -1.65
CA VAL A 27 -16.32 6.84 -2.02
C VAL A 27 -17.12 7.84 -1.19
N HIS A 28 -18.42 7.61 -0.99
CA HIS A 28 -19.24 8.44 -0.10
C HIS A 28 -18.80 8.29 1.36
N SER A 29 -18.47 7.08 1.83
CA SER A 29 -17.92 6.88 3.18
C SER A 29 -16.65 7.71 3.42
N VAL A 30 -15.72 7.74 2.47
CA VAL A 30 -14.47 8.53 2.59
C VAL A 30 -14.75 10.03 2.55
N LEU A 31 -15.69 10.50 1.72
CA LEU A 31 -16.08 11.92 1.70
C LEU A 31 -16.70 12.37 3.04
N PHE A 32 -17.55 11.54 3.66
CA PHE A 32 -18.07 11.82 4.99
C PHE A 32 -16.99 11.75 6.08
N LEU A 33 -15.96 10.93 5.90
CA LEU A 33 -14.83 10.86 6.83
C LEU A 33 -13.99 12.14 6.77
N ILE A 34 -13.75 12.67 5.57
CA ILE A 34 -13.10 13.97 5.39
C ILE A 34 -13.91 15.08 6.08
N LEU A 35 -15.23 15.08 5.90
CA LEU A 35 -16.11 16.02 6.58
C LEU A 35 -16.04 15.88 8.11
N ALA A 36 -16.00 14.66 8.64
CA ALA A 36 -15.87 14.41 10.08
C ALA A 36 -14.55 14.94 10.64
N PHE A 37 -13.41 14.68 9.99
CA PHE A 37 -12.10 15.19 10.41
C PHE A 37 -12.00 16.71 10.32
N PHE A 38 -12.62 17.33 9.31
CA PHE A 38 -12.67 18.79 9.22
C PHE A 38 -13.47 19.40 10.38
N ASN A 39 -14.62 18.82 10.72
CA ASN A 39 -15.40 19.27 11.88
C ASN A 39 -14.66 19.03 13.21
N ALA A 40 -13.92 17.92 13.32
CA ALA A 40 -13.07 17.62 14.47
C ALA A 40 -11.94 18.64 14.64
N ALA A 41 -11.33 19.09 13.53
CA ALA A 41 -10.32 20.16 13.54
C ALA A 41 -10.94 21.48 14.04
N GLY A 42 -12.16 21.79 13.60
CA GLY A 42 -12.94 22.92 14.12
C GLY A 42 -13.16 22.85 15.63
N LEU A 43 -13.49 21.67 16.17
CA LEU A 43 -13.61 21.46 17.62
C LEU A 43 -12.28 21.65 18.36
N PHE A 44 -11.15 21.17 17.80
CA PHE A 44 -9.83 21.43 18.38
C PHE A 44 -9.47 22.92 18.39
N LEU A 45 -9.87 23.66 17.36
CA LEU A 45 -9.67 25.11 17.33
C LEU A 45 -10.50 25.82 18.40
N VAL A 46 -11.76 25.40 18.61
CA VAL A 46 -12.62 25.93 19.70
C VAL A 46 -12.05 25.57 21.08
N ALA A 47 -11.40 24.41 21.22
CA ALA A 47 -10.72 23.98 22.44
C ALA A 47 -9.36 24.69 22.68
N GLY A 48 -8.90 25.55 21.77
CA GLY A 48 -7.63 26.26 21.87
C GLY A 48 -6.40 25.45 21.45
N ALA A 49 -6.59 24.25 20.88
CA ALA A 49 -5.53 23.36 20.43
C ALA A 49 -5.19 23.57 18.93
N GLU A 50 -4.68 24.75 18.59
CA GLU A 50 -4.44 25.19 17.20
C GLU A 50 -3.49 24.25 16.42
N PHE A 51 -2.40 23.81 17.04
CA PHE A 51 -1.41 22.94 16.39
C PHE A 51 -2.01 21.58 16.03
N LEU A 52 -2.80 21.01 16.94
CA LEU A 52 -3.43 19.72 16.74
C LEU A 52 -4.52 19.79 15.66
N ALA A 53 -5.29 20.88 15.63
CA ALA A 53 -6.27 21.15 14.57
C ALA A 53 -5.59 21.19 13.18
N MET A 54 -4.47 21.91 13.06
CA MET A 54 -3.74 22.03 11.80
C MET A 54 -3.14 20.70 11.33
N ILE A 55 -2.54 19.92 12.23
CA ILE A 55 -2.03 18.57 11.89
C ILE A 55 -3.16 17.63 11.48
N LEU A 56 -4.31 17.69 12.15
CA LEU A 56 -5.46 16.86 11.78
C LEU A 56 -5.88 17.12 10.33
N VAL A 57 -5.91 18.37 9.90
CA VAL A 57 -6.23 18.71 8.50
C VAL A 57 -5.10 18.29 7.55
N ILE A 58 -3.85 18.63 7.84
CA ILE A 58 -2.73 18.38 6.90
C ILE A 58 -2.50 16.87 6.72
N VAL A 59 -2.43 16.12 7.81
CA VAL A 59 -2.05 14.70 7.77
C VAL A 59 -3.26 13.81 7.51
N TYR A 60 -4.34 13.94 8.28
CA TYR A 60 -5.46 13.03 8.16
C TYR A 60 -6.36 13.38 6.97
N VAL A 61 -6.76 14.64 6.81
CA VAL A 61 -7.56 15.03 5.64
C VAL A 61 -6.70 15.09 4.38
N GLY A 62 -5.52 15.72 4.44
CA GLY A 62 -4.67 15.97 3.28
C GLY A 62 -3.99 14.72 2.71
N ALA A 63 -3.28 13.95 3.55
CA ALA A 63 -2.53 12.79 3.06
C ALA A 63 -3.34 11.50 3.15
N VAL A 64 -3.82 11.13 4.35
CA VAL A 64 -4.39 9.81 4.61
C VAL A 64 -5.73 9.61 3.92
N ALA A 65 -6.69 10.52 4.11
CA ALA A 65 -8.03 10.38 3.53
C ALA A 65 -8.02 10.48 2.00
N VAL A 66 -7.16 11.32 1.42
CA VAL A 66 -6.97 11.41 -0.04
C VAL A 66 -6.35 10.13 -0.60
N LEU A 67 -5.34 9.54 0.08
CA LEU A 67 -4.80 8.24 -0.30
C LEU A 67 -5.89 7.17 -0.30
N PHE A 68 -6.73 7.14 0.73
CA PHE A 68 -7.89 6.24 0.79
C PHE A 68 -8.84 6.47 -0.38
N LEU A 69 -9.13 7.73 -0.75
CA LEU A 69 -9.99 8.05 -1.90
C LEU A 69 -9.43 7.45 -3.20
N PHE A 70 -8.12 7.59 -3.44
CA PHE A 70 -7.47 7.00 -4.61
C PHE A 70 -7.54 5.48 -4.61
N VAL A 71 -7.20 4.84 -3.49
CA VAL A 71 -7.20 3.38 -3.35
C VAL A 71 -8.61 2.83 -3.58
N VAL A 72 -9.61 3.42 -2.94
CA VAL A 72 -11.00 3.00 -3.02
C VAL A 72 -11.58 3.20 -4.41
N MET A 73 -11.21 4.28 -5.10
CA MET A 73 -11.67 4.54 -6.46
C MET A 73 -11.03 3.60 -7.49
N MET A 74 -9.76 3.22 -7.29
CA MET A 74 -9.07 2.28 -8.18
C MET A 74 -9.55 0.83 -7.99
N LEU A 75 -10.05 0.49 -6.80
CA LEU A 75 -10.49 -0.85 -6.45
C LEU A 75 -11.98 -1.06 -6.81
N ASP A 76 -12.26 -1.82 -7.86
CA ASP A 76 -13.62 -2.23 -8.21
C ASP A 76 -14.07 -3.42 -7.33
N VAL A 77 -14.64 -3.12 -6.16
CA VAL A 77 -15.15 -4.15 -5.24
C VAL A 77 -16.65 -4.33 -5.41
N ARG A 78 -17.07 -5.56 -5.70
CA ARG A 78 -18.49 -5.95 -5.74
C ARG A 78 -19.01 -6.21 -4.33
N PHE A 79 -19.46 -5.15 -3.65
CA PHE A 79 -19.94 -5.17 -2.26
C PHE A 79 -21.24 -5.94 -2.01
N THR A 80 -21.90 -6.47 -3.04
CA THR A 80 -23.16 -7.21 -2.92
C THR A 80 -22.99 -8.57 -2.25
N GLN A 81 -21.88 -9.29 -2.49
CA GLN A 81 -21.61 -10.61 -1.88
C GLN A 81 -21.10 -10.51 -0.43
N MET A 82 -20.51 -9.38 -0.03
CA MET A 82 -19.96 -9.18 1.32
C MET A 82 -21.04 -9.03 2.41
N ARG A 83 -22.29 -8.76 2.02
CA ARG A 83 -23.41 -8.50 2.94
C ARG A 83 -24.08 -9.75 3.50
N GLU A 84 -23.98 -10.90 2.82
CA GLU A 84 -24.48 -12.17 3.35
C GLU A 84 -23.73 -12.55 4.65
N GLY A 85 -22.42 -12.28 4.69
CA GLY A 85 -21.62 -12.43 5.91
C GLY A 85 -21.96 -11.40 6.98
N LEU A 86 -22.19 -10.12 6.59
CA LEU A 86 -22.48 -9.04 7.54
C LEU A 86 -23.79 -9.26 8.29
N GLN A 87 -24.86 -9.71 7.62
CA GLN A 87 -26.15 -9.95 8.30
C GLN A 87 -26.06 -11.08 9.33
N ARG A 88 -25.21 -12.08 9.07
CA ARG A 88 -24.98 -13.20 10.01
C ARG A 88 -24.28 -12.76 11.30
N TYR A 89 -23.35 -11.81 11.22
CA TYR A 89 -22.58 -11.32 12.38
C TYR A 89 -23.11 -9.98 12.95
N ALA A 90 -24.08 -9.35 12.30
CA ALA A 90 -24.75 -8.13 12.78
C ALA A 90 -25.23 -8.21 14.24
N PRO A 91 -25.89 -9.29 14.72
CA PRO A 91 -26.34 -9.34 16.11
C PRO A 91 -25.17 -9.39 17.11
N PHE A 92 -24.06 -10.04 16.74
CA PHE A 92 -22.86 -10.06 17.57
C PHE A 92 -22.20 -8.68 17.61
N GLY A 93 -22.06 -8.01 16.47
CA GLY A 93 -21.56 -6.64 16.40
C GLY A 93 -22.42 -5.65 17.19
N ALA A 94 -23.75 -5.81 17.13
CA ALA A 94 -24.69 -5.00 17.91
C ALA A 94 -24.58 -5.28 19.42
N ALA A 95 -24.37 -6.54 19.83
CA ALA A 95 -24.14 -6.88 21.23
C ALA A 95 -22.85 -6.22 21.76
N VAL A 96 -21.74 -6.33 21.04
CA VAL A 96 -20.47 -5.68 21.41
C VAL A 96 -20.61 -4.16 21.43
N GLY A 97 -21.22 -3.57 20.41
CA GLY A 97 -21.49 -2.13 20.36
C GLY A 97 -22.39 -1.66 21.50
N GLY A 98 -23.40 -2.46 21.86
CA GLY A 98 -24.29 -2.19 22.99
C GLY A 98 -23.56 -2.23 24.33
N VAL A 99 -22.66 -3.20 24.55
CA VAL A 99 -21.82 -3.26 25.75
C VAL A 99 -20.91 -2.04 25.84
N LEU A 100 -20.21 -1.68 24.76
CA LEU A 100 -19.35 -0.49 24.73
C LEU A 100 -20.14 0.80 24.96
N PHE A 101 -21.34 0.90 24.40
CA PHE A 101 -22.23 2.05 24.62
C PHE A 101 -22.71 2.12 26.07
N ALA A 102 -23.07 0.98 26.68
CA ALA A 102 -23.45 0.90 28.08
C ALA A 102 -22.29 1.29 29.00
N GLU A 103 -21.08 0.83 28.70
CA GLU A 103 -19.87 1.22 29.44
C GLU A 103 -19.63 2.73 29.36
N LEU A 104 -19.75 3.32 28.17
CA LEU A 104 -19.61 4.76 27.98
C LEU A 104 -20.70 5.54 28.75
N ALA A 105 -21.95 5.05 28.74
CA ALA A 105 -23.06 5.66 29.46
C ALA A 105 -22.88 5.56 30.98
N LEU A 106 -22.39 4.42 31.49
CA LEU A 106 -22.05 4.26 32.91
C LEU A 106 -20.89 5.15 33.31
N ALA A 107 -19.83 5.23 32.50
CA ALA A 107 -18.69 6.12 32.74
C ALA A 107 -19.12 7.59 32.79
N PHE A 108 -20.02 8.00 31.88
CA PHE A 108 -20.60 9.33 31.88
C PHE A 108 -21.51 9.58 33.09
N GLY A 109 -22.31 8.60 33.50
CA GLY A 109 -23.20 8.70 34.66
C GLY A 109 -22.46 8.76 36.01
N HIS A 110 -21.29 8.13 36.09
CA HIS A 110 -20.40 8.18 37.27
C HIS A 110 -19.36 9.30 37.19
N TRP A 111 -19.39 10.10 36.13
CA TRP A 111 -18.47 11.20 35.95
C TRP A 111 -18.64 12.22 37.06
N ARG A 112 -17.60 12.39 37.88
CA ARG A 112 -17.52 13.46 38.88
C ARG A 112 -16.42 14.41 38.47
N ILE A 113 -16.76 15.70 38.41
CA ILE A 113 -15.78 16.77 38.27
C ILE A 113 -14.93 16.75 39.55
N ALA A 114 -13.62 16.52 39.41
CA ALA A 114 -12.72 16.55 40.57
C ALA A 114 -12.76 17.95 41.20
N GLU A 115 -12.98 18.02 42.51
CA GLU A 115 -13.17 19.28 43.24
C GLU A 115 -11.92 20.20 43.17
N ASN A 116 -10.75 19.65 42.86
CA ASN A 116 -9.46 20.35 42.81
C ASN A 116 -9.02 20.77 41.40
N ILE A 117 -9.91 20.82 40.39
CA ILE A 117 -9.54 21.18 39.00
C ILE A 117 -8.98 22.62 38.90
N ALA A 118 -9.41 23.53 39.78
CA ALA A 118 -8.92 24.91 39.78
C ALA A 118 -7.46 25.05 40.27
N ASP A 119 -6.96 24.08 41.04
CA ASP A 119 -5.61 24.13 41.64
C ASP A 119 -4.54 23.44 40.79
N VAL A 120 -4.89 22.91 39.61
CA VAL A 120 -3.94 22.22 38.73
C VAL A 120 -3.21 23.26 37.87
N PRO A 121 -1.92 23.57 38.14
CA PRO A 121 -1.21 24.69 37.48
C PRO A 121 -1.00 24.47 35.98
N HIS A 122 -1.18 23.25 35.50
CA HIS A 122 -0.88 22.81 34.13
C HIS A 122 -2.07 22.96 33.17
N LEU A 123 -3.26 23.34 33.68
CA LEU A 123 -4.46 23.54 32.87
C LEU A 123 -4.59 24.97 32.30
N VAL A 124 -3.74 25.89 32.76
CA VAL A 124 -3.74 27.28 32.29
C VAL A 124 -2.71 27.41 31.15
N PRO A 125 -3.14 27.80 29.92
CA PRO A 125 -2.20 28.10 28.85
C PRO A 125 -1.19 29.13 29.32
N SER A 126 0.11 28.83 29.21
CA SER A 126 1.16 29.77 29.59
C SER A 126 1.00 31.05 28.76
N PRO A 127 0.77 32.22 29.39
CA PRO A 127 0.55 33.46 28.65
C PRO A 127 1.73 33.75 27.70
N GLY A 128 1.43 33.94 26.41
CA GLY A 128 2.42 34.33 25.40
C GLY A 128 3.22 33.20 24.74
N ARG A 129 2.98 31.92 25.06
CA ARG A 129 3.61 30.78 24.36
C ARG A 129 2.63 30.15 23.37
N THR A 130 3.11 29.79 22.17
CA THR A 130 2.31 29.08 21.17
C THR A 130 2.12 27.62 21.58
N ASN A 131 0.99 27.00 21.19
CA ASN A 131 0.75 25.58 21.48
C ASN A 131 1.85 24.68 20.90
N THR A 132 2.35 25.04 19.71
CA THR A 132 3.44 24.31 19.04
C THR A 132 4.72 24.31 19.88
N ALA A 133 5.10 25.46 20.44
CA ALA A 133 6.30 25.56 21.27
C ALA A 133 6.14 24.76 22.57
N ALA A 134 4.99 24.90 23.25
CA ALA A 134 4.72 24.17 24.48
C ALA A 134 4.72 22.65 24.29
N LEU A 135 4.12 22.16 23.19
CA LEU A 135 4.14 20.74 22.85
C LEU A 135 5.56 20.28 22.50
N GLY A 136 6.31 21.10 21.76
CA GLY A 136 7.70 20.83 21.40
C GLY A 136 8.59 20.65 22.64
N ASP A 137 8.46 21.52 23.65
CA ASP A 137 9.22 21.38 24.89
C ASP A 137 9.00 20.01 25.52
N VAL A 138 7.74 19.61 25.69
CA VAL A 138 7.37 18.34 26.33
C VAL A 138 7.82 17.14 25.49
N LEU A 139 7.60 17.19 24.18
CA LEU A 139 7.90 16.10 23.26
C LEU A 139 9.40 15.82 23.17
N TYR A 140 10.23 16.87 23.06
CA TYR A 140 11.67 16.74 22.87
C TYR A 140 12.47 16.64 24.18
N THR A 141 11.90 16.98 25.34
CA THR A 141 12.60 16.84 26.63
C THR A 141 12.16 15.62 27.41
N HIS A 142 10.85 15.42 27.61
CA HIS A 142 10.33 14.35 28.46
C HIS A 142 9.95 13.09 27.67
N TYR A 143 9.42 13.26 26.46
CA TYR A 143 8.92 12.15 25.63
C TYR A 143 9.79 11.84 24.42
N VAL A 144 11.10 12.10 24.52
CA VAL A 144 12.05 11.86 23.42
C VAL A 144 12.07 10.39 22.99
N PHE A 145 11.98 9.44 23.93
CA PHE A 145 11.99 8.01 23.61
C PHE A 145 10.72 7.56 22.86
N PRO A 146 9.49 7.87 23.30
CA PRO A 146 8.29 7.62 22.49
C PRO A 146 8.32 8.32 21.12
N PHE A 147 8.85 9.54 21.05
CA PHE A 147 9.00 10.25 19.79
C PHE A 147 9.91 9.51 18.81
N GLU A 148 11.07 9.04 19.27
CA GLU A 148 12.00 8.24 18.45
C GLU A 148 11.38 6.90 18.03
N ALA A 149 10.63 6.25 18.93
CA ALA A 149 9.90 5.02 18.62
C ALA A 149 8.88 5.24 17.49
N CYS A 150 8.16 6.36 17.48
CA CYS A 150 7.30 6.74 16.35
C CYS A 150 8.10 6.92 15.05
N GLY A 151 9.31 7.48 15.11
CA GLY A 151 10.23 7.58 13.97
C GLY A 151 10.60 6.22 13.38
N ILE A 152 10.92 5.25 14.24
CA ILE A 152 11.18 3.87 13.82
C ILE A 152 9.94 3.23 13.17
N VAL A 153 8.75 3.46 13.72
CA VAL A 153 7.49 2.97 13.11
C VAL A 153 7.29 3.54 11.71
N LEU A 154 7.55 4.84 11.50
CA LEU A 154 7.46 5.46 10.17
C LEU A 154 8.49 4.89 9.19
N LEU A 155 9.71 4.62 9.65
CA LEU A 155 10.75 3.97 8.84
C LEU A 155 10.31 2.57 8.41
N VAL A 156 9.80 1.77 9.36
CA VAL A 156 9.29 0.42 9.08
C VAL A 156 8.10 0.47 8.12
N ALA A 157 7.18 1.42 8.27
CA ALA A 157 6.06 1.60 7.37
C ALA A 157 6.52 1.89 5.92
N MET A 158 7.53 2.74 5.75
CA MET A 158 8.12 3.04 4.44
C MET A 158 8.77 1.80 3.81
N ILE A 159 9.61 1.09 4.57
CA ILE A 159 10.25 -0.15 4.10
C ILE A 159 9.18 -1.18 3.74
N GLY A 160 8.17 -1.36 4.57
CA GLY A 160 7.05 -2.27 4.33
C GLY A 160 6.29 -1.96 3.04
N ALA A 161 5.98 -0.69 2.79
CA ALA A 161 5.32 -0.27 1.56
C ALA A 161 6.19 -0.55 0.31
N ILE A 162 7.50 -0.30 0.39
CA ILE A 162 8.44 -0.57 -0.72
C ILE A 162 8.53 -2.07 -0.99
N VAL A 163 8.79 -2.88 0.03
CA VAL A 163 8.95 -4.34 -0.12
C VAL A 163 7.67 -4.99 -0.65
N LEU A 164 6.49 -4.52 -0.21
CA LEU A 164 5.21 -5.07 -0.66
C LEU A 164 4.87 -4.70 -2.12
N THR A 165 5.30 -3.52 -2.59
CA THR A 165 5.03 -3.05 -3.95
C THR A 165 6.11 -3.40 -4.96
N LEU A 166 7.33 -3.71 -4.49
CA LEU A 166 8.47 -4.10 -5.32
C LEU A 166 8.23 -5.49 -5.91
N ARG A 167 7.52 -5.52 -7.04
CA ARG A 167 7.34 -6.72 -7.84
C ARG A 167 8.35 -6.71 -8.98
N GLU A 168 9.20 -7.72 -9.03
CA GLU A 168 9.99 -7.98 -10.23
C GLU A 168 9.05 -8.31 -11.39
N ARG A 169 8.96 -7.40 -12.35
CA ARG A 169 8.37 -7.71 -13.66
C ARG A 169 9.52 -8.11 -14.59
N PRO A 170 9.62 -9.39 -15.00
CA PRO A 170 10.56 -9.77 -16.04
C PRO A 170 10.08 -9.14 -17.36
N MET A 171 10.52 -7.91 -17.62
CA MET A 171 10.22 -7.20 -18.86
C MET A 171 11.44 -7.36 -19.77
N GLY A 172 11.25 -8.03 -20.91
CA GLY A 172 12.30 -8.26 -21.91
C GLY A 172 13.04 -9.59 -21.79
N ARG A 173 13.90 -9.88 -22.78
CA ARG A 173 14.68 -11.12 -22.85
C ARG A 173 15.81 -10.97 -21.86
N ARG A 174 15.69 -11.57 -20.68
CA ARG A 174 16.81 -11.60 -19.74
C ARG A 174 17.86 -12.58 -20.24
N GLN A 175 19.06 -12.07 -20.46
CA GLN A 175 20.23 -12.89 -20.77
C GLN A 175 20.56 -13.76 -19.56
N ASN A 176 20.75 -15.06 -19.77
CA ASN A 176 21.29 -15.93 -18.75
C ASN A 176 22.82 -15.79 -18.76
N ILE A 177 23.35 -15.10 -17.75
CA ILE A 177 24.79 -14.78 -17.64
C ILE A 177 25.61 -16.07 -17.49
N ASP A 178 25.14 -17.02 -16.68
CA ASP A 178 25.83 -18.28 -16.44
C ASP A 178 25.98 -19.08 -17.74
N ARG A 179 24.88 -19.23 -18.51
CA ARG A 179 24.93 -19.89 -19.83
C ARG A 179 25.78 -19.15 -20.85
N GLN A 180 25.91 -17.82 -20.75
CA GLN A 180 26.79 -17.07 -21.63
C GLN A 180 28.26 -17.34 -21.29
N HIS A 181 28.60 -17.44 -20.01
CA HIS A 181 29.97 -17.73 -19.56
C HIS A 181 30.37 -19.19 -19.78
N GLU A 182 29.43 -20.13 -19.70
CA GLU A 182 29.68 -21.56 -19.97
C GLU A 182 29.83 -21.89 -21.47
N ARG A 183 29.66 -20.92 -22.38
CA ARG A 183 29.80 -21.16 -23.82
C ARG A 183 31.23 -21.53 -24.19
N THR A 184 31.38 -22.73 -24.75
CA THR A 184 32.64 -23.23 -25.30
C THR A 184 32.72 -22.99 -26.81
N ALA A 185 33.93 -22.82 -27.36
CA ALA A 185 34.16 -22.59 -28.79
C ALA A 185 33.55 -23.67 -29.70
N ALA A 186 33.58 -24.93 -29.25
CA ALA A 186 32.96 -26.05 -29.96
C ALA A 186 31.42 -25.92 -30.09
N ALA A 187 30.78 -25.15 -29.21
CA ALA A 187 29.34 -24.90 -29.24
C ALA A 187 28.97 -23.61 -29.98
N SER A 188 29.94 -22.77 -30.36
CA SER A 188 29.69 -21.51 -31.08
C SER A 188 30.06 -21.55 -32.56
N VAL A 189 30.95 -22.46 -32.97
CA VAL A 189 31.44 -22.54 -34.36
C VAL A 189 31.36 -23.97 -34.88
N GLU A 190 30.71 -24.16 -36.02
CA GLU A 190 30.67 -25.42 -36.76
C GLU A 190 31.50 -25.26 -38.05
N MET A 191 32.50 -26.13 -38.24
CA MET A 191 33.28 -26.15 -39.47
C MET A 191 32.52 -26.92 -40.55
N MET A 192 32.25 -26.27 -41.68
CA MET A 192 31.60 -26.90 -42.84
C MET A 192 32.53 -26.98 -44.04
N ALA A 193 32.53 -28.13 -44.70
CA ALA A 193 33.13 -28.28 -46.01
C ALA A 193 32.14 -27.83 -47.07
N LEU A 194 32.50 -26.77 -47.81
CA LEU A 194 31.67 -26.22 -48.88
C LEU A 194 32.26 -26.59 -50.25
N PRO A 195 31.44 -27.04 -51.21
CA PRO A 195 31.89 -27.28 -52.57
C PRO A 195 32.33 -25.95 -53.22
N LEU A 196 33.47 -25.96 -53.89
CA LEU A 196 34.03 -24.78 -54.56
C LEU A 196 33.19 -24.42 -55.79
N GLY A 197 32.82 -23.14 -55.91
CA GLY A 197 32.11 -22.58 -57.08
C GLY A 197 30.59 -22.45 -56.94
N GLN A 198 29.98 -22.92 -55.85
CA GLN A 198 28.54 -22.72 -55.57
C GLN A 198 28.29 -21.48 -54.72
N GLY A 199 27.21 -20.76 -55.02
CA GLY A 199 26.80 -19.57 -54.28
C GLY A 199 26.08 -19.91 -52.96
N VAL A 200 26.15 -19.01 -51.97
CA VAL A 200 25.48 -19.19 -50.67
C VAL A 200 23.95 -19.39 -50.81
N THR A 201 23.35 -18.78 -51.84
CA THR A 201 21.93 -18.93 -52.16
C THR A 201 21.57 -20.31 -52.72
N GLU A 202 22.50 -20.99 -53.40
CA GLU A 202 22.30 -22.33 -53.96
C GLU A 202 22.36 -23.42 -52.88
N LEU A 203 23.05 -23.14 -51.76
CA LEU A 203 23.15 -23.99 -50.57
C LEU A 203 22.02 -23.77 -49.55
N GLY A 204 20.94 -23.09 -49.94
CA GLY A 204 19.78 -22.82 -49.07
C GLY A 204 19.91 -21.55 -48.21
N GLY A 205 20.87 -20.68 -48.50
CA GLY A 205 21.04 -19.40 -47.84
C GLY A 205 21.70 -19.48 -46.46
N PHE A 206 21.48 -18.46 -45.63
CA PHE A 206 22.05 -18.40 -44.28
C PHE A 206 21.39 -19.43 -43.36
N ARG A 207 22.20 -20.33 -42.80
CA ARG A 207 21.74 -21.33 -41.84
C ARG A 207 21.29 -20.63 -40.54
N ARG A 208 20.12 -21.03 -40.05
CA ARG A 208 19.61 -20.57 -38.75
C ARG A 208 20.37 -21.27 -37.61
N PRO A 209 20.48 -20.63 -36.42
CA PRO A 209 21.06 -21.26 -35.24
C PRO A 209 20.40 -22.62 -34.95
N ASP A 210 21.20 -23.57 -34.46
CA ASP A 210 20.77 -24.91 -34.04
C ASP A 210 19.74 -24.86 -32.90
N LYS A 211 19.91 -23.90 -31.99
CA LYS A 211 19.03 -23.66 -30.86
C LYS A 211 18.16 -22.45 -31.10
N SER A 212 16.88 -22.60 -30.78
CA SER A 212 15.94 -21.48 -30.78
C SER A 212 16.40 -20.38 -29.83
N TYR A 213 16.12 -19.11 -30.19
CA TYR A 213 16.48 -17.93 -29.38
C TYR A 213 15.98 -18.00 -27.93
N TYR A 214 14.97 -18.84 -27.65
CA TYR A 214 14.41 -19.07 -26.32
C TYR A 214 15.31 -19.88 -25.38
N VAL A 215 16.30 -20.61 -25.89
CA VAL A 215 17.19 -21.45 -25.07
C VAL A 215 18.27 -20.63 -24.35
N ALA A 216 18.59 -19.43 -24.83
CA ALA A 216 19.60 -18.55 -24.21
C ALA A 216 19.04 -17.59 -23.14
N SER A 217 17.71 -17.54 -22.98
CA SER A 217 17.08 -16.70 -21.98
C SER A 217 16.90 -17.41 -20.63
N VAL A 218 16.82 -16.61 -19.56
CA VAL A 218 16.47 -17.11 -18.21
C VAL A 218 15.09 -17.79 -18.25
N PRO A 219 14.93 -19.00 -17.67
CA PRO A 219 13.62 -19.66 -17.56
C PRO A 219 12.56 -18.73 -16.93
N GLY A 220 11.35 -18.69 -17.49
CA GLY A 220 10.30 -17.74 -17.08
C GLY A 220 10.34 -16.38 -17.80
N SER A 221 11.37 -16.11 -18.60
CA SER A 221 11.38 -15.01 -19.58
C SER A 221 10.40 -15.33 -20.73
N TYR A 222 9.53 -14.39 -21.09
CA TYR A 222 8.50 -14.56 -22.15
C TYR A 222 7.54 -15.76 -21.98
N GLY A 223 7.18 -16.12 -20.74
CA GLY A 223 6.21 -17.21 -20.52
C GLY A 223 6.71 -18.60 -20.94
N VAL A 224 8.00 -18.74 -21.24
CA VAL A 224 8.66 -20.02 -21.47
C VAL A 224 8.80 -20.70 -20.10
N THR A 225 7.97 -21.72 -19.87
CA THR A 225 8.08 -22.56 -18.67
C THR A 225 9.43 -23.27 -18.68
N ALA A 226 9.97 -23.60 -17.50
CA ALA A 226 11.24 -24.30 -17.39
C ALA A 226 11.25 -25.64 -18.17
N GLU A 227 10.08 -26.25 -18.35
CA GLU A 227 9.85 -27.48 -19.12
C GLU A 227 9.95 -27.28 -20.64
N ALA A 228 9.67 -26.07 -21.15
CA ALA A 228 9.77 -25.75 -22.57
C ALA A 228 11.21 -25.50 -23.03
N VAL A 229 12.17 -25.42 -22.10
CA VAL A 229 13.61 -25.38 -22.41
C VAL A 229 14.05 -26.82 -22.64
N PRO A 230 14.38 -27.25 -23.87
CA PRO A 230 14.87 -28.60 -24.10
C PRO A 230 16.12 -28.81 -23.24
N GLN A 231 16.11 -29.82 -22.37
CA GLN A 231 17.34 -30.29 -21.75
C GLN A 231 18.30 -30.61 -22.90
N ALA A 232 19.52 -30.09 -22.82
CA ALA A 232 20.49 -30.23 -23.90
C ALA A 232 20.61 -31.70 -24.27
N ALA A 233 19.99 -32.10 -25.38
CA ALA A 233 20.18 -33.42 -25.93
C ALA A 233 21.69 -33.55 -26.20
N PRO A 234 22.32 -34.67 -25.81
CA PRO A 234 23.71 -34.90 -26.18
C PRO A 234 23.82 -34.76 -27.69
N ALA A 235 24.91 -34.14 -28.15
CA ALA A 235 25.19 -33.96 -29.58
C ALA A 235 25.24 -35.35 -30.25
N GLY A 236 24.09 -35.82 -30.70
CA GLY A 236 23.84 -37.18 -31.12
C GLY A 236 22.74 -37.16 -32.17
N ASP A 237 23.19 -37.03 -33.41
CA ASP A 237 22.71 -37.80 -34.55
C ASP A 237 21.19 -37.89 -34.83
N ASP A 238 20.46 -36.78 -34.81
CA ASP A 238 19.19 -36.68 -35.55
C ASP A 238 19.40 -35.81 -36.80
N ARG A 239 20.17 -36.33 -37.77
CA ARG A 239 20.48 -35.67 -39.05
C ARG A 239 19.92 -36.39 -40.27
N HIS A 240 18.73 -37.00 -40.17
CA HIS A 240 18.02 -37.52 -41.35
C HIS A 240 16.50 -37.30 -41.27
N GLY A 241 16.09 -36.04 -41.10
CA GLY A 241 14.75 -35.58 -41.47
C GLY A 241 14.81 -34.90 -42.83
N GLY A 242 14.57 -35.65 -43.90
CA GLY A 242 14.46 -35.09 -45.24
C GLY A 242 13.41 -33.98 -45.26
N LEU A 243 13.77 -32.82 -45.83
CA LEU A 243 12.81 -31.84 -46.27
C LEU A 243 12.08 -32.45 -47.48
N GLY A 244 10.99 -33.16 -47.17
CA GLY A 244 9.97 -33.51 -48.15
C GLY A 244 9.39 -32.22 -48.72
N GLN A 245 9.32 -32.24 -50.05
CA GLN A 245 8.73 -31.31 -51.01
C GLN A 245 7.64 -30.37 -50.47
#